data_AF-A0A4Q6API8-F1
#
_entry.id   AF-A0A4Q6API8-F1
#
_cell.length_a   1.000
_cell.length_b   1.000
_cell.length_c   1.000
_cell.angle_alpha   90.00
_cell.angle_beta   90.00
_cell.angle_gamma   90.00
#
_symmetry.space_group_name_H-M   'P 1'
#
loop_
_entity.id
_entity.type
_entity.pdbx_description
1 polymer ?
#
loop_
_entity_poly.entity_id
_entity_poly.type
_entity_poly.pdbx_seq_one_letter_code
_entity_poly.pdbx_strand_id
1 'polypeptide(L)'
;MHKGREMAEINQDLIKSKVDQIFVELFEVKDKDLSSDKRLFEDLGLDSLDAIDMVIRFQKEFRIKPSNQEIQQLKTLGDIYKLIAVYAGQNKDLVLN
;
A
#
# COMPACT_ATOMS: atom_id res chain seq x y z
N MET A 1 4.33 -25.19 -19.94
CA MET A 1 5.27 -24.08 -19.65
C MET A 1 4.41 -22.84 -19.40
N HIS A 2 4.45 -22.18 -18.23
CA HIS A 2 4.00 -20.78 -17.96
C HIS A 2 4.01 -20.41 -16.46
N LYS A 3 4.08 -21.37 -15.52
CA LYS A 3 3.97 -21.12 -14.06
C LYS A 3 5.05 -20.20 -13.42
N GLY A 4 6.07 -19.78 -14.16
CA GLY A 4 7.16 -18.96 -13.64
C GLY A 4 6.90 -17.45 -13.63
N ARG A 5 5.96 -16.95 -14.45
CA ARG A 5 5.61 -15.51 -14.49
C ARG A 5 4.42 -15.16 -13.58
N GLU A 6 3.56 -16.13 -13.29
CA GLU A 6 2.36 -15.95 -12.46
C GLU A 6 2.68 -15.56 -11.01
N MET A 7 3.69 -16.17 -10.38
CA MET A 7 3.98 -15.93 -8.95
C MET A 7 4.53 -14.54 -8.61
N ALA A 8 5.14 -13.82 -9.56
CA ALA A 8 5.67 -12.47 -9.31
C ALA A 8 4.60 -11.39 -9.50
N GLU A 9 3.70 -11.57 -10.48
CA GLU A 9 2.57 -10.66 -10.74
C GLU A 9 1.46 -10.77 -9.69
N ILE A 10 1.16 -11.98 -9.19
CA ILE A 10 0.13 -12.20 -8.15
C ILE A 10 0.37 -11.35 -6.90
N ASN A 11 1.64 -11.07 -6.55
CA ASN A 11 1.95 -10.28 -5.36
C ASN A 11 1.60 -8.80 -5.54
N GLN A 12 1.75 -8.22 -6.74
CA GLN A 12 1.49 -6.79 -6.92
C GLN A 12 -0.01 -6.47 -6.92
N ASP A 13 -0.82 -7.27 -7.60
CA ASP A 13 -2.28 -7.07 -7.64
C ASP A 13 -2.91 -7.27 -6.25
N LEU A 14 -2.44 -8.28 -5.51
CA LEU A 14 -2.91 -8.54 -4.15
C LEU A 14 -2.49 -7.41 -3.18
N ILE A 15 -1.28 -6.87 -3.32
CA ILE A 15 -0.83 -5.71 -2.53
C ILE A 15 -1.68 -4.49 -2.85
N LYS A 16 -1.92 -4.20 -4.14
CA LYS A 16 -2.77 -3.08 -4.55
C LYS A 16 -4.16 -3.22 -3.95
N SER A 17 -4.79 -4.38 -4.13
CA SER A 17 -6.12 -4.65 -3.61
C SER A 17 -6.21 -4.49 -2.09
N LYS A 18 -5.24 -5.03 -1.32
CA LYS A 18 -5.21 -4.85 0.15
C LYS A 18 -5.00 -3.39 0.56
N VAL A 19 -4.09 -2.69 -0.11
CA VAL A 19 -3.86 -1.26 0.15
C VAL A 19 -5.13 -0.49 -0.15
N ASP A 20 -5.74 -0.71 -1.31
CA ASP A 20 -6.95 -0.01 -1.76
C ASP A 20 -8.11 -0.22 -0.80
N GLN A 21 -8.32 -1.46 -0.34
CA GLN A 21 -9.31 -1.77 0.69
C GLN A 21 -9.08 -0.94 1.96
N ILE A 22 -7.84 -0.80 2.42
CA ILE A 22 -7.53 0.01 3.60
C ILE A 22 -7.90 1.48 3.37
N PHE A 23 -7.65 2.02 2.19
CA PHE A 23 -8.03 3.40 1.88
C PHE A 23 -9.55 3.59 1.82
N VAL A 24 -10.28 2.63 1.28
CA VAL A 24 -11.75 2.63 1.28
C VAL A 24 -12.29 2.55 2.71
N GLU A 25 -11.70 1.69 3.55
CA GLU A 25 -12.15 1.46 4.94
C GLU A 25 -11.80 2.62 5.89
N LEU A 26 -10.60 3.19 5.80
CA LEU A 26 -10.13 4.22 6.73
C LEU A 26 -10.54 5.63 6.33
N PHE A 27 -10.55 5.91 5.03
CA PHE A 27 -10.65 7.28 4.51
C PHE A 27 -11.90 7.48 3.65
N GLU A 28 -12.77 6.47 3.55
CA GLU A 28 -14.01 6.49 2.75
C GLU A 28 -13.77 6.90 1.27
N VAL A 29 -12.56 6.66 0.77
CA VAL A 29 -12.18 6.92 -0.62
C VAL A 29 -12.87 5.89 -1.51
N LYS A 30 -13.31 6.31 -2.70
CA LYS A 30 -13.94 5.39 -3.64
C LYS A 30 -12.85 4.62 -4.39
N ASP A 31 -13.06 3.32 -4.56
CA ASP A 31 -12.16 2.43 -5.32
C ASP A 31 -11.76 3.00 -6.69
N LYS A 32 -12.73 3.59 -7.42
CA LYS A 32 -12.49 4.23 -8.72
C LYS A 32 -11.54 5.44 -8.70
N ASP A 33 -11.36 6.06 -7.54
CA ASP A 33 -10.51 7.24 -7.35
C ASP A 33 -9.10 6.83 -6.90
N LEU A 34 -8.88 5.54 -6.60
CA LEU A 34 -7.59 4.96 -6.26
C LEU A 34 -6.80 4.62 -7.53
N SER A 35 -5.72 5.36 -7.77
CA SER A 35 -4.78 5.08 -8.85
C SER A 35 -3.37 5.44 -8.42
N SER A 36 -2.38 4.80 -9.02
CA SER A 36 -0.96 4.96 -8.64
C SER A 36 -0.43 6.39 -8.82
N ASP A 37 -1.04 7.19 -9.70
CA ASP A 37 -0.71 8.60 -9.94
C ASP A 37 -1.29 9.57 -8.91
N LYS A 38 -2.27 9.12 -8.10
CA LYS A 38 -2.99 9.98 -7.17
C LYS A 38 -2.12 10.39 -6.00
N ARG A 39 -2.11 11.69 -5.71
CA ARG A 39 -1.40 12.28 -4.58
C ARG A 39 -2.23 12.13 -3.31
N LEU A 40 -1.59 11.66 -2.25
CA LEU A 40 -2.27 11.34 -0.99
C LEU A 40 -3.01 12.57 -0.43
N PHE A 41 -2.30 13.70 -0.30
CA PHE A 41 -2.87 14.90 0.31
C PHE A 41 -3.76 15.72 -0.65
N GLU A 42 -3.37 15.84 -1.92
CA GLU A 42 -4.08 16.73 -2.87
C GLU A 42 -5.22 16.06 -3.63
N ASP A 43 -5.07 14.79 -4.03
CA ASP A 43 -6.09 14.11 -4.83
C ASP A 43 -7.02 13.25 -3.98
N LEU A 44 -6.47 12.58 -2.94
CA LEU A 44 -7.24 11.74 -2.04
C LEU A 44 -7.73 12.49 -0.79
N GLY A 45 -7.32 13.75 -0.61
CA GLY A 45 -7.80 14.62 0.46
C GLY A 45 -7.34 14.22 1.86
N LEU A 46 -6.27 13.44 1.98
CA LEU A 46 -5.73 13.01 3.27
C LEU A 46 -5.07 14.18 3.98
N ASP A 47 -5.13 14.17 5.30
CA ASP A 47 -4.40 15.12 6.13
C ASP A 47 -3.23 14.46 6.89
N SER A 48 -2.51 15.27 7.68
CA SER A 48 -1.33 14.79 8.42
C SER A 48 -1.66 13.76 9.50
N LEU A 49 -2.87 13.76 10.05
CA LEU A 49 -3.33 12.77 11.03
C LEU A 49 -3.70 11.47 10.32
N ASP A 50 -4.37 11.55 9.17
CA ASP A 50 -4.69 10.38 8.34
C ASP A 50 -3.42 9.60 7.96
N ALA A 51 -2.34 10.31 7.63
CA ALA A 51 -1.05 9.69 7.32
C ALA A 51 -0.48 8.88 8.50
N ILE A 52 -0.72 9.31 9.74
CA ILE A 52 -0.31 8.59 10.95
C ILE A 52 -1.14 7.31 11.10
N ASP A 53 -2.46 7.40 10.98
CA ASP A 53 -3.37 6.25 11.10
C ASP A 53 -3.13 5.22 9.98
N MET A 54 -2.89 5.69 8.76
CA MET A 54 -2.49 4.87 7.61
C MET A 54 -1.25 4.03 7.95
N VAL A 55 -0.19 4.66 8.44
CA VAL A 55 1.07 3.97 8.79
C VAL A 55 0.82 2.94 9.88
N ILE A 56 0.06 3.28 10.93
CA ILE A 56 -0.27 2.35 12.02
C ILE A 56 -1.05 1.14 11.49
N ARG A 57 -2.02 1.36 10.59
CA ARG A 57 -2.79 0.27 9.96
C ARG A 57 -1.88 -0.63 9.13
N PHE A 58 -1.00 -0.08 8.30
CA PHE A 58 -0.07 -0.91 7.50
C PHE A 58 0.93 -1.68 8.35
N GLN A 59 1.43 -1.10 9.44
CA GLN A 59 2.29 -1.82 10.37
C GLN A 59 1.59 -3.02 10.99
N LYS A 60 0.28 -2.92 11.27
CA LYS A 60 -0.51 -4.02 11.84
C LYS A 60 -0.89 -5.07 10.78
N GLU A 61 -1.41 -4.63 9.64
CA GLU A 61 -1.90 -5.51 8.57
C GLU A 61 -0.75 -6.26 7.90
N PHE A 62 0.27 -5.53 7.45
CA PHE A 62 1.40 -6.09 6.71
C PHE A 62 2.58 -6.42 7.62
N ARG A 63 2.48 -6.27 8.94
CA ARG A 63 3.57 -6.51 9.91
C ARG A 63 4.90 -5.84 9.52
N ILE A 64 4.83 -4.71 8.83
CA ILE A 64 5.99 -3.93 8.38
C ILE A 64 6.33 -2.85 9.41
N LYS A 65 7.53 -2.28 9.31
CA LYS A 65 7.95 -1.11 10.08
C LYS A 65 8.74 -0.16 9.19
N PRO A 66 8.06 0.71 8.42
CA PRO A 66 8.72 1.69 7.59
C PRO A 66 9.46 2.73 8.43
N SER A 67 10.62 3.15 7.95
CA SER A 67 11.43 4.19 8.56
C SER A 67 10.79 5.57 8.35
N ASN A 68 11.10 6.55 9.21
CA ASN A 68 10.60 7.92 9.03
C ASN A 68 10.93 8.49 7.64
N GLN A 69 12.12 8.19 7.09
CA GLN A 69 12.50 8.65 5.76
C GLN A 69 11.62 8.05 4.66
N GLU A 70 11.23 6.78 4.78
CA GLU A 70 10.35 6.12 3.82
C GLU A 70 8.95 6.73 3.89
N ILE A 71 8.43 6.97 5.09
CA ILE A 71 7.12 7.61 5.29
C ILE A 71 7.12 9.03 4.68
N GLN A 72 8.18 9.80 4.89
CA GLN A 72 8.30 11.15 4.32
C GLN A 72 8.40 11.17 2.78
N GLN A 73 8.77 10.05 2.16
CA GLN A 73 8.82 9.91 0.71
C GLN A 73 7.47 9.53 0.10
N LEU A 74 6.48 9.13 0.91
CA LEU A 74 5.15 8.78 0.44
C LEU A 74 4.41 10.04 0.00
N LYS A 75 4.28 10.22 -1.31
CA LYS A 75 3.54 11.35 -1.91
C LYS A 75 2.34 10.90 -2.70
N THR A 76 2.46 9.73 -3.34
CA THR A 76 1.43 9.14 -4.18
C THR A 76 1.02 7.77 -3.66
N LEU A 77 -0.17 7.33 -4.06
CA LEU A 77 -0.63 5.98 -3.79
C LEU A 77 0.30 4.92 -4.42
N GLY A 78 0.92 5.24 -5.57
CA GLY A 78 1.95 4.42 -6.18
C GLY A 78 3.18 4.20 -5.29
N ASP A 79 3.56 5.18 -4.48
CA ASP A 79 4.67 5.05 -3.54
C ASP A 79 4.32 4.08 -2.40
N ILE A 80 3.06 4.07 -1.96
CA ILE A 80 2.55 3.12 -0.97
C ILE A 80 2.66 1.69 -1.51
N TYR A 81 2.14 1.43 -2.71
CA TYR A 81 2.19 0.10 -3.30
C TYR A 81 3.63 -0.41 -3.42
N LYS A 82 4.56 0.47 -3.83
CA LYS A 82 5.99 0.13 -3.94
C LYS A 82 6.59 -0.17 -2.57
N LEU A 83 6.30 0.65 -1.55
CA LEU A 83 6.78 0.43 -0.20
C LEU A 83 6.36 -0.96 0.30
N ILE A 84 5.06 -1.28 0.22
CA ILE A 84 4.54 -2.58 0.65
C ILE A 84 5.15 -3.71 -0.19
N ALA A 85 5.31 -3.54 -1.50
CA ALA A 85 5.95 -4.53 -2.37
C ALA A 85 7.41 -4.81 -2.00
N VAL A 86 8.18 -3.79 -1.60
CA VAL A 86 9.55 -3.97 -1.12
C VAL A 86 9.56 -4.83 0.14
N TYR A 87 8.70 -4.54 1.11
CA TYR A 87 8.63 -5.31 2.35
C TYR A 87 8.09 -6.73 2.14
N ALA A 88 7.09 -6.91 1.29
CA ALA A 88 6.55 -8.23 0.92
C ALA A 88 7.58 -9.07 0.16
N GLY A 89 8.41 -8.45 -0.69
CA GLY A 89 9.54 -9.13 -1.33
C GLY A 89 10.62 -9.58 -0.34
N GLN A 90 10.78 -8.87 0.77
CA GLN A 90 11.70 -9.20 1.85
C GLN A 90 11.14 -10.25 2.83
N ASN A 91 9.80 -10.37 2.95
CA ASN A 91 9.12 -11.33 3.82
C ASN A 91 7.95 -12.02 3.08
N LYS A 92 8.17 -13.24 2.60
CA LYS A 92 7.17 -14.03 1.83
C LYS A 92 5.90 -14.40 2.61
N ASP A 93 5.92 -14.31 3.94
CA ASP A 93 4.75 -14.57 4.80
C ASP A 93 3.71 -13.42 4.81
N LEU A 94 4.03 -12.26 4.24
CA LEU A 94 3.15 -11.07 4.30
C LEU A 94 1.95 -11.12 3.34
N VAL A 95 1.96 -12.06 2.39
CA VAL A 95 0.95 -12.17 1.32
C VAL A 95 0.17 -13.48 1.36
N LEU A 96 0.45 -14.36 2.33
CA LEU A 96 -0.01 -15.76 2.36
C LEU A 96 -0.97 -16.11 3.53
N ASN A 97 -1.61 -15.12 4.17
CA ASN A 97 -2.71 -15.38 5.11
C ASN A 97 -4.04 -14.91 4.56
#